data_AF-A0A6J4GHI3-F1
#
_entry.id   AF-A0A6J4GHI3-F1
#
_cell.length_a   1.000
_cell.length_b   1.000
_cell.length_c   1.000
_cell.angle_alpha   90.00
_cell.angle_beta   90.00
_cell.angle_gamma   90.00
#
_symmetry.space_group_name_H-M   'P 1'
#
loop_
_entity.id
_entity.type
_entity.pdbx_description
1 polymer ?
#
loop_
_entity_poly.entity_id
_entity_poly.type
_entity_poly.pdbx_seq_one_letter_code
_entity_poly.pdbx_strand_id
1 'polypeptide(L)'
;MLFVLLLCSCTTNTFSGYVYDYDTEHPIKNVQIDSNGNQTETDSSGYFSIQVKPNKICKIVLRKEGYATKIVNRKPDSLGVFSKKNLRNVRIYLFDKDSDLSH
;
A
#
# COMPACT_ATOMS: atom_id res chain seq x y z
N MET A 1 -12.02 -29.03 32.73
CA MET A 1 -11.30 -28.99 31.44
C MET A 1 -11.73 -27.72 30.72
N LEU A 2 -10.92 -26.66 30.76
CA LEU A 2 -11.25 -25.34 30.22
C LEU A 2 -10.78 -25.28 28.76
N PHE A 3 -11.72 -25.27 27.82
CA PHE A 3 -11.41 -25.02 26.40
C PHE A 3 -11.01 -23.55 26.25
N VAL A 4 -9.70 -23.30 26.16
CA VAL A 4 -9.18 -22.00 25.74
C VAL A 4 -9.49 -21.87 24.27
N LEU A 5 -10.59 -21.18 23.95
CA LEU A 5 -10.87 -20.67 22.61
C LEU A 5 -9.74 -19.71 22.25
N LEU A 6 -8.76 -20.22 21.51
CA LEU A 6 -7.74 -19.43 20.85
C LEU A 6 -8.45 -18.60 19.77
N LEU A 7 -9.06 -17.49 20.17
CA LEU A 7 -9.52 -16.44 19.25
C LEU A 7 -8.27 -15.84 18.63
N CYS A 8 -7.75 -16.51 17.60
CA CYS A 8 -6.75 -15.94 16.72
C CYS A 8 -7.44 -14.82 15.96
N SER A 9 -7.53 -13.65 16.61
CA SER A 9 -8.08 -12.45 16.01
C SER A 9 -7.11 -12.08 14.89
N CYS A 10 -7.40 -12.55 13.68
CA CYS A 10 -6.62 -12.23 12.49
C CYS A 10 -6.97 -10.79 12.14
N THR A 11 -6.35 -9.83 12.83
CA THR A 11 -6.63 -8.41 12.64
C THR A 11 -6.08 -7.98 11.29
N THR A 12 -6.87 -8.07 10.22
CA THR A 12 -6.45 -7.56 8.91
C THR A 12 -6.52 -6.05 8.91
N ASN A 13 -5.41 -5.39 8.56
CA ASN A 13 -5.38 -3.95 8.38
C ASN A 13 -5.60 -3.64 6.90
N THR A 14 -6.31 -2.56 6.59
CA THR A 14 -6.51 -2.11 5.21
C THR A 14 -5.61 -0.93 4.92
N PHE A 15 -4.73 -1.06 3.93
CA PHE A 15 -3.99 0.03 3.34
C PHE A 15 -4.74 0.52 2.11
N SER A 16 -5.07 1.81 2.07
CA SER A 16 -5.84 2.40 0.97
C SER A 16 -5.38 3.83 0.69
N GLY A 17 -5.57 4.25 -0.54
CA GLY A 17 -5.04 5.52 -1.00
C GLY A 17 -5.28 5.75 -2.47
N TYR A 18 -4.57 6.73 -3.00
CA TYR A 18 -4.64 7.17 -4.39
C TYR A 18 -3.23 7.29 -4.95
N VAL A 19 -3.06 6.88 -6.20
CA VAL A 19 -1.80 6.97 -6.93
C VAL A 19 -1.92 8.02 -8.03
N TYR A 20 -0.97 8.94 -8.07
CA TYR A 20 -0.90 10.03 -9.04
C TYR A 20 0.43 10.03 -9.77
N ASP A 21 0.38 10.57 -10.97
CA ASP A 21 1.56 11.00 -11.72
C ASP A 21 2.14 12.24 -11.05
N TYR A 22 3.45 12.26 -10.84
CA TYR A 22 4.11 13.36 -10.13
C TYR A 22 4.06 14.67 -10.92
N ASP A 23 4.27 14.62 -12.22
CA ASP A 23 4.44 15.81 -13.06
C ASP A 23 3.10 16.43 -13.47
N THR A 24 2.11 15.59 -13.76
CA THR A 24 0.79 16.02 -14.25
C THR A 24 -0.28 16.10 -13.16
N GLU A 25 0.00 15.58 -11.97
CA GLU A 25 -0.97 15.40 -10.88
C GLU A 25 -2.23 14.58 -11.25
N HIS A 26 -2.22 13.91 -12.40
CA HIS A 26 -3.36 13.09 -12.83
C HIS A 26 -3.37 11.73 -12.12
N PRO A 27 -4.56 11.19 -11.80
CA PRO A 27 -4.68 9.87 -11.19
C PRO A 27 -4.24 8.77 -12.17
N ILE A 28 -3.47 7.80 -11.67
CA ILE A 28 -2.98 6.69 -12.50
C ILE A 28 -3.85 5.46 -12.28
N LYS A 29 -4.48 4.98 -13.35
CA LYS A 29 -5.28 3.74 -13.40
C LYS A 29 -4.41 2.50 -13.64
N ASN A 30 -4.85 1.35 -13.13
CA ASN A 30 -4.22 0.03 -13.30
C ASN A 30 -2.75 0.01 -12.86
N VAL A 31 -2.42 0.68 -11.75
CA VAL A 31 -1.14 0.51 -11.05
C VAL A 31 -1.24 -0.79 -10.26
N GLN A 32 -0.37 -1.76 -10.55
CA GLN A 32 -0.30 -2.99 -9.75
C GLN A 32 0.32 -2.70 -8.40
N ILE A 33 -0.36 -3.13 -7.34
CA ILE A 33 0.07 -2.95 -5.97
C ILE A 33 0.17 -4.33 -5.32
N ASP A 34 1.38 -4.68 -4.90
CA ASP A 34 1.66 -5.91 -4.15
C ASP A 34 2.01 -5.57 -2.71
N SER A 35 1.41 -6.30 -1.78
CA SER A 35 1.79 -6.29 -0.36
C SER A 35 1.87 -7.71 0.17
N ASN A 36 3.09 -8.25 0.28
CA ASN A 36 3.37 -9.55 0.89
C ASN A 36 2.50 -10.68 0.29
N GLY A 37 2.30 -10.66 -1.03
CA GLY A 37 1.53 -11.67 -1.76
C GLY A 37 0.03 -11.37 -1.92
N ASN A 38 -0.49 -10.31 -1.31
CA ASN A 38 -1.79 -9.76 -1.69
C ASN A 38 -1.59 -8.79 -2.85
N GLN A 39 -2.52 -8.76 -3.81
CA GLN A 39 -2.45 -7.89 -4.98
C GLN A 39 -3.76 -7.14 -5.19
N THR A 40 -3.65 -5.92 -5.70
CA THR A 40 -4.78 -5.10 -6.16
C THR A 40 -4.29 -4.17 -7.28
N GLU A 41 -5.21 -3.50 -7.96
CA GLU A 41 -4.90 -2.47 -8.94
C GLU A 41 -5.66 -1.18 -8.65
N THR A 42 -5.11 -0.04 -9.05
CA THR A 42 -5.82 1.24 -8.95
C THR A 42 -6.96 1.34 -9.96
N ASP A 43 -8.08 1.93 -9.54
CA ASP A 43 -9.19 2.23 -10.45
C ASP A 43 -8.96 3.51 -11.29
N SER A 44 -9.97 3.96 -12.04
CA SER A 44 -9.89 5.17 -12.89
C SER A 44 -9.70 6.47 -12.12
N SER A 45 -10.02 6.50 -10.83
CA SER A 45 -9.74 7.65 -9.94
C SER A 45 -8.35 7.56 -9.30
N GLY A 46 -7.57 6.52 -9.63
CA GLY A 46 -6.29 6.22 -9.02
C GLY A 46 -6.41 5.58 -7.65
N TYR A 47 -7.62 5.25 -7.18
CA TYR A 47 -7.86 4.69 -5.86
C TYR A 47 -7.48 3.22 -5.79
N PHE A 48 -6.93 2.80 -4.65
CA PHE A 48 -6.73 1.39 -4.32
C PHE A 48 -7.08 1.09 -2.86
N SER A 49 -7.33 -0.18 -2.60
CA SER A 49 -7.49 -0.74 -1.26
C SER A 49 -6.94 -2.15 -1.21
N ILE A 50 -6.05 -2.45 -0.25
CA ILE A 50 -5.39 -3.74 -0.09
C ILE A 50 -5.28 -4.13 1.37
N GLN A 51 -5.44 -5.42 1.66
CA GLN A 51 -5.21 -5.96 3.00
C GLN A 51 -3.71 -6.13 3.27
N VAL A 52 -3.28 -5.66 4.43
CA VAL A 52 -1.91 -5.77 4.92
C VAL A 52 -1.89 -6.54 6.23
N LYS A 53 -0.88 -7.41 6.39
CA LYS A 53 -0.72 -8.22 7.61
C LYS A 53 -0.24 -7.32 8.76
N PRO A 54 -0.86 -7.38 9.94
CA PRO A 54 -0.42 -6.63 11.12
C PRO A 54 0.94 -7.15 11.62
N ASN A 55 1.62 -6.38 12.46
CA ASN A 55 2.77 -6.82 13.27
C ASN A 55 4.04 -7.22 12.48
N LYS A 56 4.13 -6.90 11.18
CA LYS A 56 5.35 -7.02 10.38
C LYS A 56 5.56 -5.73 9.58
N ILE A 57 6.81 -5.46 9.20
CA ILE A 57 7.09 -4.40 8.21
C ILE A 57 6.28 -4.72 6.94
N CYS A 58 5.48 -3.76 6.51
CA CYS A 58 4.69 -3.88 5.29
C CYS A 58 5.51 -3.23 4.17
N LYS A 59 6.02 -4.07 3.27
CA LYS A 59 6.63 -3.65 2.01
C LYS A 59 5.54 -3.64 0.95
N ILE A 60 5.18 -2.47 0.47
CA ILE A 60 4.19 -2.28 -0.58
C ILE A 60 4.95 -1.89 -1.84
N VAL A 61 4.77 -2.65 -2.91
CA VAL A 61 5.44 -2.41 -4.18
C VAL A 61 4.40 -2.00 -5.21
N LEU A 62 4.60 -0.83 -5.82
CA LEU A 62 3.74 -0.28 -6.85
C LEU A 62 4.47 -0.33 -8.19
N ARG A 63 3.80 -0.85 -9.22
CA ARG A 63 4.33 -1.00 -10.58
C ARG A 63 3.31 -0.55 -11.61
N LYS A 64 3.79 0.20 -12.60
CA LYS A 64 3.05 0.60 -13.79
C LYS A 64 4.05 0.76 -14.92
N GLU A 65 3.71 0.24 -16.10
CA GLU A 65 4.52 0.46 -17.30
C GLU A 65 4.67 1.96 -17.58
N GLY A 66 5.88 2.39 -17.93
CA GLY A 66 6.24 3.81 -18.09
C GLY A 66 6.67 4.51 -16.80
N TYR A 67 6.47 3.91 -15.62
CA TYR A 67 6.81 4.53 -14.34
C TYR A 67 7.91 3.77 -13.59
N ALA A 68 8.69 4.51 -12.81
CA ALA A 68 9.63 3.93 -11.87
C ALA A 68 8.89 3.09 -10.80
N THR A 69 9.45 1.94 -10.45
CA THR A 69 8.88 1.10 -9.38
C THR A 69 8.99 1.82 -8.04
N LYS A 70 7.86 2.02 -7.35
CA LYS A 70 7.83 2.66 -6.04
C LYS A 70 7.69 1.61 -4.95
N ILE A 71 8.58 1.66 -3.95
CA ILE A 71 8.51 0.82 -2.76
C ILE A 71 8.16 1.69 -1.56
N VAL A 72 7.06 1.38 -0.89
CA VAL A 72 6.65 2.00 0.36
C VAL A 72 6.88 1.00 1.49
N ASN A 73 7.84 1.32 2.37
CA ASN A 73 8.08 0.54 3.58
C ASN A 73 7.34 1.19 4.76
N ARG A 74 6.41 0.47 5.37
CA ARG A 74 5.73 0.90 6.60
C ARG A 74 6.16 0.03 7.77
N LYS A 75 6.62 0.69 8.83
CA LYS A 75 6.87 0.05 10.12
C LYS A 75 5.58 0.10 10.96
N PRO A 76 5.27 -0.95 11.72
CA PRO A 76 4.28 -0.84 12.79
C PRO A 76 4.71 0.23 13.80
N ASP A 77 3.73 0.82 14.48
CA ASP A 77 3.91 1.71 15.62
C ASP A 77 4.42 0.95 16.85
N SER A 78 4.64 1.68 17.95
CA SER A 78 5.19 1.13 19.20
C SER A 78 4.33 0.03 19.84
N LEU A 79 3.06 -0.12 19.42
CA LEU A 79 2.16 -1.18 19.88
C LEU A 79 2.20 -2.41 18.94
N GLY A 80 3.08 -2.42 17.95
CA GLY A 80 3.16 -3.47 16.93
C GLY A 80 2.07 -3.37 15.87
N VAL A 81 1.15 -2.41 15.96
CA VAL A 81 0.03 -2.22 15.04
C VAL A 81 0.38 -1.11 14.05
N PHE A 82 -0.28 -1.02 12.92
CA PHE A 82 -0.20 0.20 12.13
C PHE A 82 -1.27 1.18 12.62
N SER A 83 -0.91 2.43 12.93
CA SER A 83 -1.93 3.40 13.29
C SER A 83 -2.95 3.50 12.13
N LYS A 84 -4.24 3.27 12.43
CA LYS A 84 -5.31 3.21 11.41
C LYS A 84 -5.35 4.47 10.54
N LYS A 85 -4.99 5.62 11.12
CA LYS A 85 -4.88 6.91 10.43
C LYS A 85 -3.80 6.91 9.34
N ASN A 86 -2.68 6.21 9.55
CA ASN A 86 -1.56 6.19 8.61
C ASN A 86 -1.75 5.20 7.46
N LEU A 87 -2.81 4.40 7.47
CA LEU A 87 -3.09 3.38 6.46
C LEU A 87 -4.20 3.77 5.47
N ARG A 88 -4.96 4.83 5.72
CA ARG A 88 -6.11 5.21 4.90
C ARG A 88 -5.86 6.52 4.19
N ASN A 89 -6.41 6.63 2.98
CA ASN A 89 -6.37 7.84 2.15
C ASN A 89 -4.94 8.36 1.91
N VAL A 90 -3.98 7.45 1.77
CA VAL A 90 -2.59 7.83 1.48
C VAL A 90 -2.50 8.34 0.05
N ARG A 91 -1.83 9.47 -0.17
CA ARG A 91 -1.48 9.95 -1.51
C ARG A 91 -0.08 9.48 -1.87
N ILE A 92 0.07 8.79 -3.00
CA ILE A 92 1.34 8.26 -3.49
C ILE A 92 1.58 8.83 -4.89
N TYR A 93 2.81 9.30 -5.14
CA TYR A 93 3.24 9.73 -6.47
C TYR A 93 4.20 8.71 -7.09
N LEU A 94 3.98 8.42 -8.37
CA LEU A 94 4.92 7.73 -9.25
C LEU A 94 5.59 8.74 -10.18
N PHE A 95 6.86 8.49 -10.45
CA PHE A 95 7.65 9.28 -11.39
C PHE A 95 7.74 8.50 -12.70
N ASP A 96 7.67 9.19 -13.83
CA ASP A 96 8.02 8.60 -15.11
C ASP A 96 9.43 8.01 -15.02
N LYS A 97 9.63 6.84 -15.62
CA LYS A 97 10.94 6.15 -15.62
C LYS A 97 12.04 6.97 -16.32
N ASP A 98 11.66 7.88 -17.20
CA ASP A 98 12.57 8.74 -17.96
C ASP A 98 12.78 10.10 -17.27
N SER A 99 12.16 10.32 -16.10
CA SER A 99 12.37 11.52 -15.29
C SER A 99 13.74 11.48 -14.59
N ASP A 100 14.47 12.59 -14.58
CA ASP A 100 15.76 12.73 -13.87
C ASP A 100 15.64 12.49 -12.34
N LEU A 101 14.42 12.51 -11.80
CA LEU A 101 14.10 12.25 -10.40
C LEU A 101 13.86 10.76 -10.09
N SER A 102 13.98 9.87 -11.08
CA SER A 102 13.70 8.44 -10.95
C SER A 102 14.87 7.59 -10.38
N HIS A 103 16.01 8.23 -10.08
CA HIS A 103 17.25 7.60 -9.59
C HIS A 103 17.36 7.45 -8.06
#